data_AF-A0A0G1KJW9-F1
#
_entry.id   AF-A0A0G1KJW9-F1
#
_cell.length_a   1.000
_cell.length_b   1.000
_cell.length_c   1.000
_cell.angle_alpha   90.00
_cell.angle_beta   90.00
_cell.angle_gamma   90.00
#
_symmetry.space_group_name_H-M   'P 1'
#
loop_
_entity.id
_entity.type
_entity.pdbx_description
1 polymer ?
#
loop_
_entity_poly.entity_id
_entity_poly.type
_entity_poly.pdbx_seq_one_letter_code
_entity_poly.pdbx_strand_id
1 'polypeptide(L)'
;MHIELEQFDGPLDLLLSLIEEEKIEISTISLARVADQYLIYISQNPETPLETMLHFLEIGSRLVVLKTRLLLPHLENEDENADDLVAHLKQYREYRAIAIKLNSIWTKRKNTLYTARISANFRATLTNKNEINISKKIIHSAFARIVSKIAKINFPPRIIARRIFNLHERIATIQKYLKSAKRALFSELVENGYKHEIIINFLALLELAKSRAIFIRQQSAWGEITIEKFYASSEEQN
;
A
#
# COMPACT_ATOMS: atom_id res chain seq x y z
N MET A 1 -2.88 12.83 1.13
CA MET A 1 -2.18 11.58 1.47
C MET A 1 -0.77 11.78 0.94
N HIS A 2 0.16 12.23 1.78
CA HIS A 2 1.60 12.13 1.49
C HIS A 2 1.97 10.78 2.07
N ILE A 3 2.52 9.87 1.26
CA ILE A 3 2.94 8.58 1.77
C ILE A 3 4.40 8.42 1.38
N GLU A 4 5.23 8.67 2.38
CA GLU A 4 6.67 8.49 2.33
C GLU A 4 6.96 6.98 2.41
N LEU A 5 7.65 6.42 1.41
CA LEU A 5 8.75 5.50 1.76
C LEU A 5 9.71 6.35 2.60
N GLU A 6 10.37 5.83 3.64
CA GLU A 6 11.03 6.62 4.71
C GLU A 6 11.92 7.83 4.29
N GLN A 7 12.20 8.01 2.99
CA GLN A 7 12.90 9.16 2.38
C GLN A 7 12.25 9.79 1.12
N PHE A 8 11.15 9.27 0.55
CA PHE A 8 10.62 9.72 -0.76
C PHE A 8 9.10 9.90 -0.80
N ASP A 9 8.63 11.00 -1.41
CA ASP A 9 7.21 11.39 -1.49
C ASP A 9 6.38 10.58 -2.53
N GLY A 10 6.96 9.53 -3.10
CA GLY A 10 6.30 8.65 -4.07
C GLY A 10 7.24 8.06 -5.12
N PRO A 11 6.70 7.32 -6.11
CA PRO A 11 7.50 6.58 -7.07
C PRO A 11 8.26 7.47 -8.07
N LEU A 12 7.71 8.62 -8.44
CA LEU A 12 8.39 9.59 -9.31
C LEU A 12 9.54 10.30 -8.60
N ASP A 13 9.43 10.53 -7.29
CA ASP A 13 10.49 11.16 -6.49
C ASP A 13 11.68 10.22 -6.33
N LEU A 14 11.42 8.92 -6.06
CA LEU A 14 12.43 7.88 -6.08
C LEU A 14 13.10 7.75 -7.47
N LEU A 15 12.32 7.78 -8.54
CA LEU A 15 12.89 7.72 -9.91
C LEU A 15 13.78 8.91 -10.21
N LEU A 16 13.33 10.11 -9.80
CA LEU A 16 14.08 11.34 -10.00
C LEU A 16 15.38 11.32 -9.19
N SER A 17 15.36 10.85 -7.94
CA SER A 17 16.56 10.77 -7.10
C SER A 17 17.60 9.80 -7.67
N LEU A 18 17.18 8.62 -8.13
CA LEU A 18 18.07 7.66 -8.79
C LEU A 18 18.74 8.23 -10.05
N ILE A 19 17.98 8.97 -10.88
CA ILE A 19 18.53 9.63 -12.08
C ILE A 19 19.48 10.77 -11.70
N GLU A 20 19.15 11.56 -10.67
CA GLU A 20 19.99 12.65 -10.16
C GLU A 20 21.32 12.10 -9.59
N GLU A 21 21.30 10.96 -8.90
CA GLU A 21 22.49 10.27 -8.38
C GLU A 21 23.43 9.81 -9.49
N GLU A 22 22.89 9.27 -10.59
CA GLU A 22 23.69 8.86 -11.75
C GLU A 22 24.17 10.04 -12.61
N LYS A 23 23.71 11.28 -12.32
CA LYS A 23 24.05 12.51 -13.05
C LYS A 23 23.76 12.44 -14.55
N ILE A 24 22.63 11.83 -14.92
CA ILE A 24 22.21 11.65 -16.31
C ILE A 24 20.98 12.50 -16.60
N GLU A 25 20.79 12.88 -17.87
CA GLU A 25 19.55 13.54 -18.31
C GLU A 25 18.35 12.58 -18.32
N ILE A 26 17.17 13.12 -18.01
CA ILE A 26 15.91 12.37 -18.04
C ILE A 26 15.56 11.99 -19.48
N SER A 27 15.73 10.71 -19.80
CA SER A 27 15.48 10.10 -21.10
C SER A 27 15.00 8.65 -20.94
N THR A 28 14.49 8.05 -22.02
CA THR A 28 14.11 6.63 -22.03
C THR A 28 15.29 5.73 -21.66
N ILE A 29 16.50 6.07 -22.13
CA ILE A 29 17.72 5.30 -21.83
C ILE A 29 18.08 5.39 -20.35
N SER A 30 17.97 6.57 -19.72
CA SER A 30 18.26 6.73 -18.30
C SER A 30 17.26 5.96 -17.43
N LEU A 31 15.96 6.00 -17.77
CA LEU A 31 14.91 5.24 -17.06
C LEU A 31 15.18 3.73 -17.08
N ALA A 32 15.59 3.20 -18.22
CA ALA A 32 15.92 1.78 -18.36
C ALA A 32 17.12 1.35 -17.50
N ARG A 33 18.09 2.26 -17.34
CA ARG A 33 19.31 2.03 -16.57
C ARG A 33 19.04 2.01 -15.07
N VAL A 34 18.19 2.92 -14.57
CA VAL A 34 17.81 2.96 -13.15
C VAL A 34 16.69 1.97 -12.78
N ALA A 35 16.13 1.25 -13.76
CA ALA A 35 15.02 0.31 -13.54
C ALA A 35 15.36 -0.78 -12.51
N ASP A 36 16.57 -1.34 -12.57
CA ASP A 36 16.99 -2.38 -11.62
C ASP A 36 17.12 -1.81 -10.21
N GLN A 37 17.70 -0.61 -10.08
CA GLN A 37 17.86 0.08 -8.80
C GLN A 37 16.48 0.38 -8.17
N TYR A 38 15.53 0.82 -8.98
CA TYR A 38 14.15 1.06 -8.57
C TYR A 38 13.48 -0.21 -8.03
N LEU A 39 13.59 -1.34 -8.75
CA LEU A 39 13.01 -2.62 -8.33
C LEU A 39 13.68 -3.18 -7.08
N ILE A 40 15.01 -3.06 -6.98
CA ILE A 40 15.77 -3.42 -5.78
C ILE A 40 15.26 -2.63 -4.58
N TYR A 41 15.12 -1.30 -4.72
CA TYR A 41 14.65 -0.44 -3.65
C TYR A 41 13.28 -0.87 -3.13
N ILE A 42 12.32 -1.16 -4.02
CA ILE A 42 10.99 -1.61 -3.60
C ILE A 42 11.06 -2.98 -2.90
N SER A 43 11.88 -3.91 -3.41
CA SER A 43 12.01 -5.25 -2.84
C SER A 43 12.62 -5.26 -1.42
N GLN A 44 13.44 -4.25 -1.11
CA GLN A 44 14.10 -4.11 0.19
C GLN A 44 13.21 -3.47 1.27
N ASN A 45 12.03 -2.96 0.89
CA ASN A 45 11.10 -2.26 1.78
C ASN A 45 9.73 -2.97 1.87
N PRO A 46 9.67 -4.23 2.35
CA PRO A 46 8.43 -5.04 2.35
C PRO A 46 7.36 -4.52 3.35
N GLU A 47 7.76 -3.73 4.34
CA GLU A 47 6.84 -3.14 5.33
C GLU A 47 5.99 -1.97 4.78
N THR A 48 6.19 -1.60 3.51
CA THR A 48 5.45 -0.51 2.88
C THR A 48 3.96 -0.89 2.76
N PRO A 49 3.02 0.00 3.13
CA PRO A 49 1.58 -0.26 3.01
C PRO A 49 1.20 -0.69 1.59
N LEU A 50 0.35 -1.71 1.46
CA LEU A 50 -0.05 -2.27 0.17
C LEU A 50 -0.58 -1.21 -0.81
N GLU A 51 -1.40 -0.27 -0.33
CA GLU A 51 -1.94 0.83 -1.14
C GLU A 51 -0.83 1.70 -1.76
N THR A 52 0.28 1.88 -1.04
CA THR A 52 1.44 2.63 -1.53
C THR A 52 2.22 1.77 -2.51
N MET A 53 2.46 0.51 -2.18
CA MET A 53 3.19 -0.42 -3.02
C MET A 53 2.56 -0.60 -4.41
N LEU A 54 1.23 -0.50 -4.53
CA LEU A 54 0.54 -0.53 -5.81
C LEU A 54 1.00 0.59 -6.77
N HIS A 55 1.17 1.81 -6.28
CA HIS A 55 1.69 2.92 -7.11
C HIS A 55 3.14 2.69 -7.55
N PHE A 56 3.95 2.09 -6.68
CA PHE A 56 5.33 1.73 -7.02
C PHE A 56 5.39 0.58 -8.04
N LEU A 57 4.50 -0.41 -7.91
CA LEU A 57 4.42 -1.53 -8.84
C LEU A 57 3.92 -1.08 -10.22
N GLU A 58 2.99 -0.12 -10.29
CA GLU A 58 2.55 0.48 -11.54
C GLU A 58 3.74 1.06 -12.32
N ILE A 59 4.55 1.90 -11.67
CA ILE A 59 5.73 2.51 -12.29
C ILE A 59 6.82 1.45 -12.58
N GLY A 60 7.03 0.51 -11.66
CA GLY A 60 7.97 -0.61 -11.85
C GLY A 60 7.63 -1.46 -13.08
N SER A 61 6.35 -1.75 -13.31
CA SER A 61 5.91 -2.50 -14.49
C SER A 61 6.23 -1.75 -15.79
N ARG A 62 6.03 -0.42 -15.81
CA ARG A 62 6.37 0.43 -16.97
C ARG A 62 7.87 0.45 -17.23
N LEU A 63 8.69 0.49 -16.18
CA LEU A 63 10.15 0.43 -16.30
C LEU A 63 10.62 -0.92 -16.87
N VAL A 64 10.03 -2.04 -16.45
CA VAL A 64 10.34 -3.37 -17.00
C VAL A 64 10.01 -3.45 -18.48
N VAL A 65 8.83 -2.98 -18.88
CA VAL A 65 8.42 -2.91 -20.30
C VAL A 65 9.40 -2.05 -21.09
N LEU A 66 9.73 -0.87 -20.56
CA LEU A 66 10.67 0.07 -21.18
C LEU A 66 12.06 -0.55 -21.37
N LYS A 67 12.59 -1.23 -20.34
CA LYS A 67 13.89 -1.92 -20.42
C LYS A 67 13.86 -3.06 -21.44
N THR A 68 12.78 -3.83 -21.48
CA THR A 68 12.61 -4.96 -22.41
C THR A 68 12.62 -4.46 -23.86
N ARG A 69 11.94 -3.36 -24.17
CA ARG A 69 11.93 -2.75 -25.51
C ARG A 69 13.29 -2.27 -25.97
N LEU A 70 14.04 -1.62 -25.07
CA LEU A 70 15.40 -1.18 -25.38
C LEU A 70 16.35 -2.36 -25.66
N LEU A 71 16.14 -3.50 -24.99
CA LEU A 71 16.92 -4.71 -25.21
C LEU A 71 16.45 -5.55 -26.41
N LEU A 72 15.16 -5.46 -26.77
CA LEU A 72 14.52 -6.26 -27.82
C LEU A 72 13.74 -5.38 -28.82
N PRO A 73 14.44 -4.58 -29.64
CA PRO A 73 13.81 -3.59 -30.53
C PRO A 73 12.97 -4.20 -31.67
N HIS A 74 13.07 -5.51 -31.93
CA HIS A 74 12.33 -6.20 -32.99
C HIS A 74 10.98 -6.79 -32.55
N LEU A 75 10.63 -6.69 -31.27
CA LEU A 75 9.30 -7.05 -30.80
C LEU A 75 8.38 -5.83 -30.96
N GLU A 76 7.65 -5.78 -32.08
CA GLU A 76 6.52 -4.85 -32.25
C GLU A 76 5.53 -5.10 -31.10
N ASN A 77 5.50 -4.19 -30.12
CA ASN A 77 4.49 -4.17 -29.08
C ASN A 77 3.73 -2.84 -29.20
N GLU A 78 2.41 -2.91 -29.30
CA GLU A 78 1.49 -1.78 -29.53
C GLU A 78 1.35 -0.79 -28.35
N ASP A 79 2.03 -0.97 -27.21
CA ASP A 79 1.81 -0.06 -26.07
C ASP A 79 2.58 1.27 -26.22
N GLU A 80 1.93 2.38 -26.60
CA GLU A 80 2.55 3.72 -26.70
C GLU A 80 3.02 4.35 -25.35
N ASN A 81 3.04 3.60 -24.24
CA ASN A 81 3.10 4.16 -22.88
C ASN A 81 4.51 4.53 -22.35
N ALA A 82 5.59 4.32 -23.12
CA ALA A 82 6.95 4.57 -22.63
C ALA A 82 7.37 6.06 -22.70
N ASP A 83 6.97 6.77 -23.76
CA ASP A 83 7.29 8.20 -23.94
C ASP A 83 6.54 9.09 -22.94
N ASP A 84 5.37 8.63 -22.48
CA ASP A 84 4.56 9.33 -21.49
C ASP A 84 5.24 9.41 -20.10
N LEU A 85 6.01 8.39 -19.71
CA LEU A 85 6.68 8.39 -18.41
C LEU A 85 7.82 9.42 -18.32
N VAL A 86 8.56 9.61 -19.42
CA VAL A 86 9.63 10.63 -19.52
C VAL A 86 9.04 12.03 -19.37
N ALA A 87 7.92 12.30 -20.06
CA ALA A 87 7.24 13.59 -19.99
C ALA A 87 6.73 13.87 -18.57
N HIS A 88 6.07 12.88 -17.95
CA HIS A 88 5.59 12.98 -16.57
C HIS A 88 6.72 13.24 -15.57
N LEU A 89 7.87 12.56 -15.71
CA LEU A 89 8.99 12.77 -14.80
C LEU A 89 9.61 14.16 -14.95
N LYS A 90 9.70 14.69 -16.18
CA LYS A 90 10.17 16.07 -16.42
C LYS A 90 9.22 17.10 -15.78
N GLN A 91 7.91 16.91 -15.95
CA GLN A 91 6.91 17.78 -15.35
C GLN A 91 6.96 17.72 -13.81
N TYR A 92 7.12 16.53 -13.24
CA TYR A 92 7.29 16.36 -11.80
C TYR A 92 8.52 17.11 -11.27
N ARG A 93 9.67 17.04 -11.97
CA ARG A 93 10.88 17.78 -11.61
C ARG A 93 10.64 19.29 -11.54
N GLU A 94 9.89 19.85 -12.49
CA GLU A 94 9.53 21.27 -12.49
C GLU A 94 8.66 21.65 -11.29
N TYR A 95 7.64 20.83 -11.00
CA TYR A 95 6.79 21.06 -9.83
C TYR A 95 7.56 20.94 -8.52
N ARG A 96 8.46 19.98 -8.39
CA ARG A 96 9.35 19.82 -7.23
C ARG A 96 10.21 21.07 -7.04
N ALA A 97 10.81 21.60 -8.10
CA ALA A 97 11.61 22.83 -8.04
C ALA A 97 10.76 24.05 -7.61
N ILE A 98 9.54 24.19 -8.13
CA ILE A 98 8.61 25.25 -7.73
C ILE A 98 8.20 25.08 -6.27
N ALA A 99 7.91 23.87 -5.81
CA ALA A 99 7.54 23.56 -4.44
C ALA A 99 8.66 23.94 -3.46
N ILE A 100 9.90 23.58 -3.77
CA ILE A 100 11.08 23.97 -2.98
C ILE A 100 11.21 25.49 -2.92
N LYS A 101 11.10 26.19 -4.06
CA LYS A 101 11.15 27.65 -4.12
C LYS A 101 10.05 28.28 -3.29
N LEU A 102 8.81 27.80 -3.40
CA LEU A 102 7.67 28.28 -2.64
C LEU A 102 7.85 28.05 -1.13
N ASN A 103 8.38 26.89 -0.74
CA ASN A 103 8.69 26.58 0.65
C ASN A 103 9.78 27.50 1.21
N SER A 104 10.78 27.84 0.41
CA SER A 104 11.81 28.82 0.80
C SER A 104 11.23 30.22 1.04
N ILE A 105 10.29 30.66 0.19
CA ILE A 105 9.59 31.94 0.33
C ILE A 105 8.70 31.91 1.58
N TRP A 106 7.98 30.81 1.81
CA TRP A 106 7.12 30.63 2.96
C TRP A 106 7.90 30.65 4.28
N THR A 107 9.02 29.94 4.34
CA THR A 107 9.91 29.88 5.51
C THR A 107 10.53 31.25 5.80
N LYS A 108 10.99 31.96 4.75
CA LYS A 108 11.46 33.35 4.89
C LYS A 108 10.35 34.27 5.42
N ARG A 109 9.12 34.16 4.90
CA ARG A 109 7.96 34.97 5.35
C ARG A 109 7.54 34.67 6.79
N LYS A 110 7.60 33.41 7.25
CA LYS A 110 7.34 33.04 8.65
C LYS A 110 8.28 33.74 9.62
N ASN A 111 9.54 33.97 9.22
CA ASN A 111 10.52 34.70 10.03
C ASN A 111 10.37 36.23 9.97
N THR A 112 9.70 36.79 8.95
CA THR A 112 9.57 38.25 8.78
C THR A 112 8.20 38.81 9.14
N LEU A 113 7.17 37.96 9.20
CA LEU A 113 5.81 38.36 9.56
C LEU A 113 5.39 37.64 10.83
N TYR A 114 5.72 38.25 11.98
CA TYR A 114 4.83 38.14 13.13
C TYR A 114 3.54 38.83 12.72
N THR A 115 2.58 38.10 12.16
CA THR A 115 1.20 38.58 12.22
C THR A 115 0.93 38.71 13.71
N ALA A 116 0.85 39.96 14.20
CA ALA A 116 0.31 40.23 15.52
C ALA A 116 -1.05 39.54 15.52
N ARG A 117 -1.11 38.34 16.11
CA ARG A 117 -2.39 37.76 16.51
C ARG A 117 -2.98 38.86 17.33
N ILE A 118 -4.09 39.44 16.86
CA ILE A 118 -4.96 40.26 17.69
C ILE A 118 -5.06 39.48 18.99
N SER A 119 -4.45 40.02 20.05
CA SER A 119 -4.24 39.24 21.25
C SER A 119 -5.62 38.75 21.70
N ALA A 120 -5.69 37.57 22.32
CA ALA A 120 -6.93 37.11 22.94
C ALA A 120 -7.48 38.11 23.97
N ASN A 121 -6.67 39.12 24.35
CA ASN A 121 -6.99 40.21 25.26
C ASN A 121 -7.43 41.50 24.52
N PHE A 122 -7.65 41.48 23.20
CA PHE A 122 -8.33 42.57 22.51
C PHE A 122 -9.81 42.55 22.91
N ARG A 123 -10.10 43.07 24.10
CA ARG A 123 -11.45 43.51 24.46
C ARG A 123 -11.71 44.76 23.63
N ALA A 124 -12.26 44.57 22.43
CA ALA A 124 -12.94 45.65 21.75
C ALA A 124 -13.99 46.16 22.74
N THR A 125 -13.79 47.37 23.27
CA THR A 125 -14.91 48.12 23.84
C THR A 125 -15.86 48.34 22.68
N LEU A 126 -16.88 47.49 22.57
CA LEU A 126 -17.96 47.61 21.61
C LEU A 126 -18.80 48.82 22.05
N THR A 127 -18.25 50.02 21.89
CA THR A 127 -18.95 51.30 22.16
C THR A 127 -20.03 51.56 21.13
N ASN A 128 -20.02 50.85 20.00
CA ASN A 128 -21.09 50.87 19.02
C ASN A 128 -21.88 49.58 19.07
N LYS A 129 -23.12 49.68 19.59
CA LYS A 129 -24.16 48.66 19.53
C LYS A 129 -24.77 48.60 18.11
N ASN A 130 -23.91 48.70 17.09
CA ASN A 130 -24.34 48.55 15.71
C ASN A 130 -24.75 47.10 15.54
N GLU A 131 -26.02 46.86 15.22
CA GLU A 131 -26.52 45.55 14.86
C GLU A 131 -25.70 45.03 13.68
N ILE A 132 -24.73 44.16 13.96
CA ILE A 132 -23.91 43.57 12.92
C ILE A 132 -24.84 42.62 12.17
N ASN A 133 -25.31 43.02 10.99
CA ASN A 133 -26.12 42.18 10.12
C ASN A 133 -25.21 41.12 9.47
N ILE A 134 -24.82 40.12 10.25
CA ILE A 134 -24.04 38.98 9.76
C ILE A 134 -25.03 37.98 9.17
N SER A 135 -24.94 37.78 7.84
CA SER A 135 -25.72 36.74 7.18
C SER A 135 -25.35 35.36 7.74
N LYS A 136 -26.36 34.51 7.98
CA LYS A 136 -26.19 33.11 8.41
C LYS A 136 -25.19 32.34 7.54
N LYS A 137 -25.09 32.69 6.24
CA LYS A 137 -24.14 32.11 5.29
C LYS A 137 -22.67 32.37 5.67
N ILE A 138 -22.36 33.56 6.17
CA ILE A 138 -21.01 33.94 6.57
C ILE A 138 -20.58 33.12 7.78
N ILE A 139 -21.46 32.98 8.78
CA ILE A 139 -21.22 32.16 9.97
C ILE A 139 -21.01 30.70 9.57
N HIS A 140 -21.88 30.15 8.71
CA HIS A 140 -21.75 28.78 8.22
C HIS A 140 -20.42 28.56 7.49
N SER A 141 -20.02 29.46 6.59
CA SER A 141 -18.76 29.34 5.86
C SER A 141 -17.52 29.46 6.76
N ALA A 142 -17.58 30.32 7.79
CA ALA A 142 -16.51 30.47 8.77
C ALA A 142 -16.38 29.21 9.63
N PHE A 143 -17.51 28.65 10.07
CA PHE A 143 -17.55 27.40 10.82
C PHE A 143 -17.04 26.23 9.96
N ALA A 144 -17.49 26.10 8.71
CA ALA A 144 -17.01 25.08 7.79
C ALA A 144 -15.50 25.18 7.52
N ARG A 145 -14.94 26.41 7.43
CA ARG A 145 -13.48 26.63 7.33
C ARG A 145 -12.71 26.17 8.56
N ILE A 146 -13.28 26.30 9.75
CA ILE A 146 -12.67 25.84 11.00
C ILE A 146 -12.75 24.31 11.09
N VAL A 147 -13.94 23.76 10.87
CA VAL A 147 -14.18 22.30 10.89
C VAL A 147 -13.30 21.59 9.86
N SER A 148 -13.19 22.10 8.63
CA SER A 148 -12.31 21.50 7.61
C SER A 148 -10.82 21.56 7.95
N LYS A 149 -10.37 22.56 8.71
CA LYS A 149 -8.99 22.60 9.22
C LYS A 149 -8.74 21.61 10.35
N ILE A 150 -9.74 21.40 11.22
CA ILE A 150 -9.68 20.43 12.31
C ILE A 150 -9.81 18.99 11.76
N ALA A 151 -10.71 18.77 10.80
CA ALA A 151 -10.91 17.46 10.17
C ALA A 151 -9.71 17.00 9.32
N LYS A 152 -8.83 17.92 8.89
CA LYS A 152 -7.53 17.59 8.28
C LYS A 152 -6.52 17.04 9.29
N ILE A 153 -6.78 17.12 10.59
CA ILE A 153 -6.11 16.29 11.59
C ILE A 153 -6.70 14.90 11.41
N ASN A 154 -6.13 14.15 10.46
CA ASN A 154 -6.51 12.77 10.20
C ASN A 154 -6.33 12.01 11.52
N PHE A 155 -7.43 11.61 12.15
CA PHE A 155 -7.38 10.36 12.88
C PHE A 155 -6.99 9.32 11.84
N PRO A 156 -5.91 8.54 12.03
CA PRO A 156 -5.66 7.43 11.13
C PRO A 156 -6.97 6.65 11.06
N PRO A 157 -7.47 6.31 9.84
CA PRO A 157 -8.62 5.43 9.75
C PRO A 157 -8.28 4.26 10.67
N ARG A 158 -9.21 3.90 11.56
CA ARG A 158 -9.02 2.73 12.42
C ARG A 158 -8.89 1.58 11.46
N ILE A 159 -7.65 1.25 11.09
CA ILE A 159 -7.33 0.14 10.20
C ILE A 159 -7.81 -1.03 11.02
N ILE A 160 -8.99 -1.53 10.70
CA ILE A 160 -9.37 -2.88 11.06
C ILE A 160 -8.38 -3.69 10.25
N ALA A 161 -7.21 -3.94 10.84
CA ALA A 161 -6.17 -4.74 10.23
C ALA A 161 -6.86 -6.01 9.80
N ARG A 162 -7.05 -6.16 8.48
CA ARG A 162 -7.37 -7.47 7.92
C ARG A 162 -6.19 -8.31 8.36
N ARG A 163 -6.40 -9.18 9.36
CA ARG A 163 -5.36 -10.09 9.82
C ARG A 163 -4.84 -10.79 8.56
N ILE A 164 -3.59 -10.53 8.21
CA ILE A 164 -2.91 -11.24 7.14
C ILE A 164 -2.66 -12.62 7.74
N PHE A 165 -3.47 -13.59 7.35
CA PHE A 165 -3.27 -14.96 7.81
C PHE A 165 -2.20 -15.59 6.95
N ASN A 166 -1.09 -15.93 7.57
CA ASN A 166 -0.01 -16.66 6.94
C ASN A 166 -0.45 -18.11 6.69
N LEU A 167 -0.57 -18.48 5.41
CA LEU A 167 -0.95 -19.84 5.02
C LEU A 167 0.02 -20.89 5.60
N HIS A 168 1.32 -20.57 5.67
CA HIS A 168 2.34 -21.48 6.21
C HIS A 168 2.17 -21.74 7.70
N GLU A 169 1.83 -20.72 8.49
CA GLU A 169 1.52 -20.89 9.92
C GLU A 169 0.28 -21.75 10.12
N ARG A 170 -0.73 -21.59 9.24
CA ARG A 170 -1.94 -22.40 9.31
C ARG A 170 -1.65 -23.86 8.97
N ILE A 171 -0.88 -24.11 7.93
CA ILE A 171 -0.39 -25.45 7.57
C ILE A 171 0.34 -26.10 8.75
N ALA A 172 1.25 -25.38 9.41
CA ALA A 172 1.98 -25.89 10.57
C ALA A 172 1.06 -26.22 11.75
N THR A 173 0.04 -25.39 11.98
CA THR A 173 -0.97 -25.60 13.04
C THR A 173 -1.80 -26.85 12.78
N ILE A 174 -2.28 -27.03 11.54
CA ILE A 174 -3.06 -28.21 11.12
C ILE A 174 -2.19 -29.47 11.22
N GLN A 175 -0.94 -29.43 10.77
CA GLN A 175 -0.02 -30.56 10.93
C GLN A 175 0.23 -30.91 12.39
N LYS A 176 0.35 -29.93 13.28
CA LYS A 176 0.51 -30.18 14.73
C LYS A 176 -0.75 -30.83 15.32
N TYR A 177 -1.93 -30.39 14.92
CA TYR A 177 -3.20 -30.96 15.34
C TYR A 177 -3.38 -32.43 14.88
N LEU A 178 -3.00 -32.71 13.62
CA LEU A 178 -3.01 -34.06 13.05
C LEU A 178 -1.89 -34.98 13.58
N LYS A 179 -0.89 -34.45 14.29
CA LYS A 179 0.07 -35.29 15.03
C LYS A 179 -0.56 -35.91 16.28
N SER A 180 -1.49 -35.19 16.93
CA SER A 180 -2.20 -35.68 18.13
C SER A 180 -3.43 -36.51 17.81
N ALA A 181 -4.12 -36.25 16.70
CA ALA A 181 -5.34 -36.95 16.32
C ALA A 181 -5.12 -37.80 15.06
N LYS A 182 -5.43 -39.11 15.12
CA LYS A 182 -5.31 -40.03 13.96
C LYS A 182 -6.29 -39.70 12.84
N ARG A 183 -7.44 -39.11 13.19
CA ARG A 183 -8.52 -38.65 12.30
C ARG A 183 -9.07 -37.35 12.84
N ALA A 184 -9.44 -36.44 11.94
CA ALA A 184 -10.09 -35.17 12.29
C ALA A 184 -11.21 -34.87 11.30
N LEU A 185 -12.26 -34.21 11.78
CA LEU A 185 -13.32 -33.68 10.95
C LEU A 185 -13.00 -32.23 10.58
N PHE A 186 -13.34 -31.82 9.35
CA PHE A 186 -13.14 -30.43 8.94
C PHE A 186 -14.02 -29.46 9.75
N SER A 187 -15.24 -29.87 10.10
CA SER A 187 -16.14 -29.10 10.96
C SER A 187 -15.52 -28.75 12.32
N GLU A 188 -14.80 -29.68 12.95
CA GLU A 188 -14.08 -29.45 14.22
C GLU A 188 -12.92 -28.45 14.05
N LEU A 189 -12.25 -28.46 12.90
CA LEU A 189 -11.11 -27.58 12.62
C LEU A 189 -11.51 -26.10 12.41
N VAL A 190 -12.79 -25.87 12.15
CA VAL A 190 -13.35 -24.57 11.76
C VAL A 190 -14.39 -24.07 12.77
N GLU A 191 -14.60 -24.79 13.87
CA GLU A 191 -15.60 -24.45 14.87
C GLU A 191 -15.39 -23.01 15.38
N ASN A 192 -16.43 -22.17 15.25
CA ASN A 192 -16.45 -20.74 15.59
C ASN A 192 -15.50 -19.82 14.78
N GLY A 193 -14.98 -20.26 13.64
CA GLY A 193 -14.14 -19.44 12.76
C GLY A 193 -14.93 -18.45 11.89
N TYR A 194 -14.38 -17.26 11.66
CA TYR A 194 -14.94 -16.31 10.67
C TYR A 194 -14.80 -16.85 9.23
N LYS A 195 -15.66 -16.41 8.30
CA LYS A 195 -15.68 -16.88 6.89
C LYS A 195 -14.29 -16.96 6.23
N HIS A 196 -13.42 -15.99 6.50
CA HIS A 196 -12.06 -15.99 5.95
C HIS A 196 -11.17 -17.09 6.55
N GLU A 197 -11.27 -17.36 7.85
CA GLU A 197 -10.54 -18.45 8.53
C GLU A 197 -10.95 -19.82 8.00
N ILE A 198 -12.23 -19.99 7.66
CA ILE A 198 -12.77 -21.18 7.00
C ILE A 198 -12.06 -21.40 5.65
N ILE A 199 -12.00 -20.36 4.83
CA ILE A 199 -11.39 -20.41 3.49
C ILE A 199 -9.89 -20.75 3.61
N ILE A 200 -9.18 -20.14 4.55
CA ILE A 200 -7.74 -20.38 4.73
C ILE A 200 -7.48 -21.80 5.24
N ASN A 201 -8.29 -22.31 6.16
CA ASN A 201 -8.23 -23.71 6.60
C ASN A 201 -8.45 -24.68 5.45
N PHE A 202 -9.43 -24.39 4.59
CA PHE A 202 -9.72 -25.20 3.42
C PHE A 202 -8.55 -25.20 2.42
N LEU A 203 -7.99 -24.02 2.11
CA LEU A 203 -6.82 -23.89 1.23
C LEU A 203 -5.59 -24.62 1.81
N ALA A 204 -5.34 -24.50 3.11
CA ALA A 204 -4.24 -25.19 3.78
C ALA A 204 -4.40 -26.72 3.69
N LEU A 205 -5.63 -27.24 3.78
CA LEU A 205 -5.90 -28.67 3.60
C LEU A 205 -5.68 -29.13 2.17
N LEU A 206 -6.10 -28.34 1.17
CA LEU A 206 -5.85 -28.67 -0.23
C LEU A 206 -4.35 -28.71 -0.55
N GLU A 207 -3.58 -27.78 0.02
CA GLU A 207 -2.13 -27.76 -0.13
C GLU A 207 -1.46 -28.99 0.55
N LEU A 208 -1.93 -29.37 1.73
CA LEU A 208 -1.47 -30.57 2.43
C LEU A 208 -1.83 -31.87 1.69
N ALA A 209 -2.99 -31.93 1.05
CA ALA A 209 -3.40 -33.06 0.24
C ALA A 209 -2.57 -33.15 -1.05
N LYS A 210 -2.32 -32.00 -1.70
CA LYS A 210 -1.46 -31.89 -2.89
C LYS A 210 -0.03 -32.35 -2.61
N SER A 211 0.51 -32.03 -1.43
CA SER A 211 1.84 -32.47 -0.97
C SER A 211 1.87 -33.90 -0.42
N ARG A 212 0.77 -34.68 -0.52
CA ARG A 212 0.63 -36.06 -0.02
C ARG A 212 0.89 -36.23 1.48
N ALA A 213 0.75 -35.16 2.27
CA ALA A 213 0.90 -35.22 3.73
C ALA A 213 -0.35 -35.78 4.42
N ILE A 214 -1.53 -35.58 3.82
CA ILE A 214 -2.82 -35.99 4.36
C ILE A 214 -3.68 -36.63 3.26
N PHE A 215 -4.62 -37.48 3.68
CA PHE A 215 -5.67 -38.03 2.85
C PHE A 215 -7.00 -37.38 3.23
N ILE A 216 -7.77 -36.95 2.22
CA ILE A 216 -9.07 -36.32 2.42
C ILE A 216 -10.13 -37.23 1.81
N ARG A 217 -11.21 -37.52 2.56
CA ARG A 217 -12.39 -38.22 2.04
C ARG A 217 -13.64 -37.39 2.28
N GLN A 218 -14.46 -37.30 1.24
CA GLN A 218 -15.80 -36.70 1.28
C GLN A 218 -16.76 -37.64 0.54
N GLN A 219 -17.81 -38.10 1.23
CA GLN A 219 -18.73 -39.12 0.69
C GLN A 219 -19.77 -38.55 -0.28
N SER A 220 -20.19 -37.31 -0.09
CA SER A 220 -21.19 -36.62 -0.90
C SER A 220 -20.80 -35.16 -1.10
N ALA A 221 -21.21 -34.55 -2.20
CA ALA A 221 -21.01 -33.11 -2.42
C ALA A 221 -21.65 -32.33 -1.26
N TRP A 222 -20.92 -31.36 -0.71
CA TRP A 222 -21.33 -30.57 0.48
C TRP A 222 -21.46 -31.38 1.78
N GLY A 223 -21.07 -32.66 1.77
CA GLY A 223 -20.99 -33.50 2.96
C GLY A 223 -19.73 -33.23 3.78
N GLU A 224 -19.68 -33.84 4.96
CA GLU A 224 -18.58 -33.73 5.91
C GLU A 224 -17.25 -34.20 5.29
N ILE A 225 -16.17 -33.46 5.59
CA ILE A 225 -14.83 -33.76 5.10
C ILE A 225 -14.03 -34.42 6.21
N THR A 226 -13.60 -35.65 5.97
CA THR A 226 -12.76 -36.41 6.90
C THR A 226 -11.30 -36.32 6.48
N ILE A 227 -10.43 -36.05 7.44
CA ILE A 227 -9.00 -35.85 7.26
C ILE A 227 -8.25 -36.98 7.97
N GLU A 228 -7.46 -37.72 7.22
CA GLU A 228 -6.64 -38.83 7.71
C GLU A 228 -5.16 -38.56 7.42
N LYS A 229 -4.27 -39.03 8.29
CA LYS A 229 -2.83 -38.95 8.02
C LYS A 229 -2.44 -39.94 6.94
N PHE A 230 -1.55 -39.55 6.04
CA PHE A 230 -0.94 -40.49 5.11
C PHE A 230 0.00 -41.43 5.88
N TYR A 231 -0.39 -42.71 5.99
CA TYR A 231 0.53 -43.78 6.38
C TYR A 231 1.05 -44.41 5.10
N ALA A 232 2.35 -44.30 4.84
CA ALA A 232 2.98 -45.17 3.89
C ALA A 232 2.94 -46.58 4.50
N SER A 233 2.01 -47.41 4.03
CA SER A 233 1.99 -48.83 4.38
C SER A 233 3.26 -49.48 3.84
N SER A 234 4.22 -49.75 4.71
CA SER A 234 5.14 -50.87 4.55
C SER A 234 4.37 -52.14 4.91
N GLU A 235 3.60 -52.67 3.94
CA GLU A 235 3.04 -54.02 3.93
C GLU A 235 2.97 -54.54 2.48
N GLU A 236 4.09 -55.09 2.03
CA GLU A 236 4.28 -56.14 1.01
C GLU A 236 5.64 -56.73 1.43
N GLN A 237 5.80 -57.98 1.87
CA GLN A 237 5.26 -59.23 1.37
C GLN A 237 5.15 -60.26 2.50
N ASN A 238 4.05 -61.01 2.45
CA ASN A 238 4.02 -62.43 2.81
C ASN A 238 4.50 -63.22 1.59
#